data_AF-A0A1Y3MP57-F1
#
_entry.id   AF-A0A1Y3MP57-F1
#
_cell.length_a   1.000
_cell.length_b   1.000
_cell.length_c   1.000
_cell.angle_alpha   90.00
_cell.angle_beta   90.00
_cell.angle_gamma   90.00
#
_symmetry.space_group_name_H-M   'P 1'
#
loop_
_entity.id
_entity.type
_entity.pdbx_description
1 polymer ?
#
loop_
_entity_poly.entity_id
_entity_poly.type
_entity_poly.pdbx_seq_one_letter_code
_entity_poly.pdbx_strand_id
1 'polypeptide(L)'
;MKFLGTFILLAIINFCSVLAAENNKTVNTKTYRFLINTSTHKATIVTLNDKSVVNVNIPQVFTYNNKKYYINEIGSSAFAGSKIKSLTIGSNIKEIKLYSNAFADCKELKTFTINAPKVSVNISTFQRANLNMVIKGSGVPAFVKSISVNLLKTWGFQIKKDYSKVSQAEKKKDLFNLAKRLNKYVTFDGNTDQGNAAVALALRHASWGGISRAYYNLAINMNIKGSEILIGGDATVSAWNYVKVDGKWYNVDVSRFDFTTHPDYTKTFFYTNSKFSAFLNEKQPSGELNKTPSKWVVVKDLIHYQGEANYHGTTNFDSYLKANNLGSRA
;
A
#
# COMPACT_ATOMS: atom_id res chain seq x y z
N MET A 1 20.20 40.41 57.84
CA MET A 1 19.91 38.96 57.79
C MET A 1 19.65 38.56 56.35
N LYS A 2 20.27 37.44 55.94
CA LYS A 2 20.38 36.95 54.56
C LYS A 2 19.11 36.24 54.08
N PHE A 3 18.90 36.31 52.76
CA PHE A 3 18.18 35.39 51.86
C PHE A 3 17.55 34.11 52.44
N LEU A 4 16.26 33.92 52.17
CA LEU A 4 15.60 32.63 51.92
C LEU A 4 14.29 32.95 51.16
N GLY A 5 14.12 32.72 49.86
CA GLY A 5 14.59 31.58 49.09
C GLY A 5 13.48 30.54 49.02
N THR A 6 12.50 30.78 48.16
CA THR A 6 11.78 29.79 47.35
C THR A 6 11.64 28.39 47.96
N PHE A 7 10.65 28.15 48.81
CA PHE A 7 10.18 26.80 49.06
C PHE A 7 8.64 26.79 49.21
N ILE A 8 8.02 26.11 48.24
CA ILE A 8 6.77 25.36 48.40
C ILE A 8 5.52 26.21 48.24
N LEU A 9 5.41 26.81 47.06
CA LEU A 9 4.18 26.74 46.26
C LEU A 9 3.99 25.28 45.81
N LEU A 10 3.66 24.39 46.73
CA LEU A 10 3.44 22.96 46.50
C LEU A 10 2.35 22.46 47.46
N ALA A 11 1.27 23.23 47.53
CA ALA A 11 0.02 22.80 48.10
C ALA A 11 -1.05 23.09 47.04
N ILE A 12 -1.79 22.05 46.66
CA ILE A 12 -2.94 22.04 45.75
C ILE A 12 -2.56 21.72 44.28
N ILE A 13 -2.73 20.43 43.95
CA ILE A 13 -3.04 19.75 42.67
C ILE A 13 -2.12 18.52 42.50
N ASN A 14 -2.45 17.41 43.18
CA ASN A 14 -2.31 16.04 42.68
C ASN A 14 -2.59 15.01 43.79
N PHE A 15 -3.85 14.88 44.20
CA PHE A 15 -4.31 13.64 44.84
C PHE A 15 -5.69 13.27 44.31
N CYS A 16 -5.70 12.98 43.02
CA CYS A 16 -6.58 11.97 42.43
C CYS A 16 -5.70 11.17 41.45
N SER A 17 -4.74 10.44 41.99
CA SER A 17 -4.24 9.25 41.30
C SER A 17 -5.39 8.24 41.30
N VAL A 18 -6.30 8.38 40.34
CA VAL A 18 -7.03 7.21 39.87
C VAL A 18 -5.95 6.27 39.40
N LEU A 19 -5.72 5.22 40.18
CA LEU A 19 -5.03 4.03 39.75
C LEU A 19 -5.82 3.47 38.56
N ALA A 20 -5.56 3.98 37.36
CA ALA A 20 -5.86 3.27 36.15
C ALA A 20 -4.92 2.07 36.17
N ALA A 21 -5.36 0.98 36.82
CA ALA A 21 -4.67 -0.29 36.77
C ALA A 21 -4.32 -0.54 35.30
N GLU A 22 -3.05 -0.77 35.00
CA GLU A 22 -2.65 -1.12 33.64
C GLU A 22 -3.42 -2.39 33.25
N ASN A 23 -4.50 -2.22 32.48
CA ASN A 23 -5.36 -3.33 32.07
C ASN A 23 -4.64 -4.29 31.11
N ASN A 24 -3.38 -4.00 30.78
CA ASN A 24 -2.56 -4.77 29.89
C ASN A 24 -1.71 -5.78 30.69
N LYS A 25 -1.71 -7.05 30.25
CA LYS A 25 -0.87 -8.10 30.82
C LYS A 25 -0.11 -8.81 29.71
N THR A 26 1.13 -9.20 30.00
CA THR A 26 1.88 -10.08 29.10
C THR A 26 1.56 -11.53 29.43
N VAL A 27 1.24 -12.33 28.41
CA VAL A 27 0.98 -13.77 28.54
C VAL A 27 1.90 -14.52 27.61
N ASN A 28 2.68 -15.46 28.17
CA ASN A 28 3.55 -16.33 27.39
C ASN A 28 2.86 -17.68 27.16
N THR A 29 2.91 -18.13 25.92
CA THR A 29 2.57 -19.50 25.52
C THR A 29 3.78 -20.13 24.84
N LYS A 30 3.71 -21.44 24.55
CA LYS A 30 4.75 -22.12 23.77
C LYS A 30 5.00 -21.40 22.44
N THR A 31 3.95 -21.01 21.73
CA THR A 31 4.05 -20.45 20.38
C THR A 31 4.27 -18.95 20.36
N TYR A 32 3.54 -18.20 21.18
CA TYR A 32 3.55 -16.74 21.15
C TYR A 32 3.69 -16.12 22.53
N ARG A 33 4.26 -14.92 22.55
CA ARG A 33 4.04 -13.93 23.61
C ARG A 33 2.94 -12.97 23.16
N PHE A 34 1.95 -12.77 24.02
CA PHE A 34 0.83 -11.87 23.81
C PHE A 34 0.88 -10.70 24.78
N LEU A 35 0.44 -9.52 24.34
CA LEU A 35 -0.03 -8.45 25.19
C LEU A 35 -1.56 -8.48 25.17
N ILE A 36 -2.20 -8.83 26.29
CA ILE A 36 -3.66 -8.86 26.42
C ILE A 36 -4.17 -7.62 27.10
N ASN A 37 -5.34 -7.15 26.69
CA ASN A 37 -6.09 -6.14 27.43
C ASN A 37 -7.26 -6.84 28.14
N THR A 38 -7.20 -6.89 29.47
CA THR A 38 -8.13 -7.63 30.34
C THR A 38 -9.55 -7.05 30.36
N SER A 39 -9.71 -5.75 30.07
CA SER A 39 -11.03 -5.11 30.02
C SER A 39 -11.73 -5.36 28.69
N THR A 40 -11.01 -5.25 27.58
CA THR A 40 -11.58 -5.37 26.23
C THR A 40 -11.54 -6.79 25.66
N HIS A 41 -10.87 -7.72 26.34
CA HIS A 41 -10.65 -9.09 25.87
C HIS A 41 -9.97 -9.16 24.50
N LYS A 42 -9.10 -8.18 24.22
CA LYS A 42 -8.29 -8.10 22.99
C LYS A 42 -6.86 -8.52 23.25
N ALA A 43 -6.17 -8.91 22.19
CA ALA A 43 -4.80 -9.36 22.27
C ALA A 43 -3.96 -9.00 21.04
N THR A 44 -2.70 -8.67 21.34
CA THR A 44 -1.66 -8.36 20.37
C THR A 44 -0.61 -9.47 20.42
N ILE A 45 -0.28 -10.08 19.29
CA ILE A 45 0.91 -10.96 19.20
C ILE A 45 2.13 -10.05 19.19
N VAL A 46 2.98 -10.16 20.21
CA VAL A 46 4.19 -9.32 20.35
C VAL A 46 5.47 -10.09 20.07
N THR A 47 5.46 -11.42 20.09
CA THR A 47 6.61 -12.26 19.70
C THR A 47 6.15 -13.65 19.26
N LEU A 48 6.76 -14.20 18.20
CA LEU A 48 6.78 -15.63 17.91
C LEU A 48 7.89 -16.30 18.74
N ASN A 49 7.51 -17.03 19.78
CA ASN A 49 8.41 -17.75 20.68
C ASN A 49 8.94 -19.04 20.03
N ASP A 50 8.05 -19.82 19.42
CA ASP A 50 8.40 -21.09 18.81
C ASP A 50 9.10 -20.89 17.46
N LYS A 51 10.44 -20.99 17.47
CA LYS A 51 11.29 -20.81 16.28
C LYS A 51 11.24 -22.01 15.33
N SER A 52 10.64 -23.13 15.72
CA SER A 52 10.46 -24.30 14.85
C SER A 52 9.28 -24.14 13.89
N VAL A 53 8.38 -23.19 14.16
CA VAL A 53 7.21 -22.94 13.30
C VAL A 53 7.66 -22.33 11.97
N VAL A 54 7.32 -23.05 10.90
CA VAL A 54 7.59 -22.61 9.51
C VAL A 54 6.33 -22.07 8.84
N ASN A 55 5.15 -22.56 9.19
CA ASN A 55 3.86 -22.10 8.65
C ASN A 55 2.99 -21.56 9.77
N VAL A 56 2.61 -20.29 9.69
CA VAL A 56 1.86 -19.61 10.75
C VAL A 56 0.42 -19.41 10.32
N ASN A 57 -0.51 -19.90 11.12
CA ASN A 57 -1.92 -19.50 11.05
C ASN A 57 -2.22 -18.64 12.28
N ILE A 58 -2.53 -17.36 12.08
CA ILE A 58 -2.83 -16.46 13.20
C ILE A 58 -4.13 -16.93 13.88
N PRO A 59 -4.11 -17.29 15.17
CA PRO A 59 -5.33 -17.70 15.85
C PRO A 59 -6.28 -16.50 15.96
N GLN A 60 -7.58 -16.73 15.81
CA GLN A 60 -8.59 -15.71 16.07
C GLN A 60 -8.71 -15.42 17.57
N VAL A 61 -8.54 -16.44 18.40
CA VAL A 61 -8.77 -16.40 19.83
C VAL A 61 -7.82 -17.34 20.54
N PHE A 62 -7.43 -16.99 21.77
CA PHE A 62 -6.82 -17.92 22.70
C PHE A 62 -7.42 -17.78 24.11
N THR A 63 -7.24 -18.79 24.94
CA THR A 63 -7.78 -18.81 26.32
C THR A 63 -6.65 -18.61 27.33
N TYR A 64 -6.86 -17.70 28.29
CA TYR A 64 -5.97 -17.48 29.43
C TYR A 64 -6.82 -17.26 30.68
N ASN A 65 -6.55 -18.00 31.75
CA ASN A 65 -7.33 -17.99 33.00
C ASN A 65 -8.85 -18.09 32.76
N ASN A 66 -9.27 -19.09 31.99
CA ASN A 66 -10.68 -19.35 31.60
C ASN A 66 -11.39 -18.21 30.86
N LYS A 67 -10.64 -17.20 30.38
CA LYS A 67 -11.17 -16.09 29.58
C LYS A 67 -10.63 -16.16 28.16
N LYS A 68 -11.48 -15.85 27.18
CA LYS A 68 -11.13 -15.77 25.77
C LYS A 68 -10.58 -14.39 25.44
N TYR A 69 -9.50 -14.34 24.67
CA TYR A 69 -8.89 -13.12 24.15
C TYR A 69 -8.78 -13.17 22.64
N TYR A 70 -9.36 -12.18 21.97
CA TYR A 70 -9.44 -12.12 20.51
C TYR A 70 -8.23 -11.40 19.93
N ILE A 71 -7.55 -12.03 18.99
CA ILE A 71 -6.39 -11.44 18.31
C ILE A 71 -6.90 -10.39 17.32
N ASN A 72 -6.41 -9.17 17.46
CA ASN A 72 -6.72 -8.07 16.54
C ASN A 72 -5.47 -7.27 16.14
N GLU A 73 -4.29 -7.63 16.65
CA GLU A 73 -3.04 -6.91 16.38
C GLU A 73 -1.83 -7.85 16.27
N ILE A 74 -0.92 -7.51 15.37
CA ILE A 74 0.45 -8.05 15.30
C ILE A 74 1.39 -6.88 15.59
N GLY A 75 2.00 -6.93 16.77
CA GLY A 75 2.81 -5.86 17.34
C GLY A 75 4.13 -5.63 16.60
N SER A 76 4.78 -4.53 16.96
CA SER A 76 6.05 -4.15 16.34
C SER A 76 7.09 -5.25 16.48
N SER A 77 7.77 -5.57 15.38
CA SER A 77 8.80 -6.62 15.32
C SER A 77 8.38 -8.02 15.77
N ALA A 78 7.08 -8.32 15.87
CA ALA A 78 6.60 -9.57 16.48
C ALA A 78 7.12 -10.86 15.79
N PHE A 79 7.32 -10.80 14.48
CA PHE A 79 7.87 -11.89 13.67
C PHE A 79 9.21 -11.51 13.03
N ALA A 80 9.84 -10.39 13.43
CA ALA A 80 11.05 -9.91 12.78
C ALA A 80 12.17 -10.97 12.80
N GLY A 81 12.82 -11.18 11.65
CA GLY A 81 13.88 -12.18 11.45
C GLY A 81 13.44 -13.64 11.57
N SER A 82 12.14 -13.92 11.69
CA SER A 82 11.66 -15.31 11.77
C SER A 82 11.85 -16.07 10.45
N LYS A 83 12.03 -17.39 10.54
CA LYS A 83 12.20 -18.31 9.40
C LYS A 83 10.88 -18.86 8.87
N ILE A 84 9.78 -18.16 9.13
CA ILE A 84 8.47 -18.55 8.62
C ILE A 84 8.47 -18.47 7.09
N LYS A 85 7.86 -19.46 6.44
CA LYS A 85 7.70 -19.53 4.98
C LYS A 85 6.32 -19.09 4.53
N SER A 86 5.31 -19.28 5.38
CA SER A 86 3.96 -18.79 5.11
C SER A 86 3.30 -18.23 6.36
N LEU A 87 2.43 -17.25 6.16
CA LEU A 87 1.55 -16.71 7.20
C LEU A 87 0.14 -16.47 6.67
N THR A 88 -0.86 -16.88 7.44
CA THR A 88 -2.28 -16.69 7.14
C THR A 88 -2.99 -15.93 8.25
N ILE A 89 -3.65 -14.83 7.90
CA ILE A 89 -4.66 -14.14 8.71
C ILE A 89 -6.03 -14.51 8.14
N GLY A 90 -6.79 -15.31 8.89
CA GLY A 90 -8.10 -15.84 8.46
C GLY A 90 -9.21 -14.80 8.40
N SER A 91 -10.29 -15.10 7.66
CA SER A 91 -11.48 -14.25 7.52
C SER A 91 -12.29 -14.13 8.81
N ASN A 92 -12.05 -15.04 9.76
CA ASN A 92 -12.62 -15.03 11.10
C ASN A 92 -12.06 -13.91 12.01
N ILE A 93 -10.93 -13.30 11.63
CA ILE A 93 -10.41 -12.09 12.27
C ILE A 93 -11.07 -10.87 11.62
N LYS A 94 -11.98 -10.22 12.36
CA LYS A 94 -12.82 -9.11 11.86
C LYS A 94 -12.01 -7.85 11.51
N GLU A 95 -10.93 -7.60 12.22
CA GLU A 95 -10.00 -6.49 11.99
C GLU A 95 -8.61 -6.88 12.47
N ILE A 96 -7.59 -6.51 11.70
CA ILE A 96 -6.19 -6.74 12.07
C ILE A 96 -5.36 -5.46 11.88
N LYS A 97 -4.53 -5.14 12.89
CA LYS A 97 -3.52 -4.08 12.78
C LYS A 97 -2.13 -4.69 12.75
N LEU A 98 -1.35 -4.32 11.74
CA LEU A 98 0.04 -4.74 11.52
C LEU A 98 0.95 -3.56 11.84
N TYR A 99 1.72 -3.66 12.92
CA TYR A 99 2.58 -2.58 13.38
C TYR A 99 3.94 -2.56 12.66
N SER A 100 4.73 -1.54 12.96
CA SER A 100 6.04 -1.29 12.35
C SER A 100 6.94 -2.51 12.45
N ASN A 101 7.58 -2.87 11.34
CA ASN A 101 8.56 -3.96 11.28
C ASN A 101 8.04 -5.34 11.74
N ALA A 102 6.72 -5.55 11.83
CA ALA A 102 6.14 -6.79 12.33
C ALA A 102 6.72 -8.03 11.64
N PHE A 103 7.05 -7.95 10.34
CA PHE A 103 7.68 -9.01 9.54
C PHE A 103 9.01 -8.56 8.91
N ALA A 104 9.70 -7.60 9.54
CA ALA A 104 11.00 -7.15 9.02
C ALA A 104 12.00 -8.32 8.98
N ASP A 105 12.86 -8.35 7.96
CA ASP A 105 13.90 -9.37 7.78
C ASP A 105 13.38 -10.83 7.71
N CYS A 106 12.08 -11.06 7.49
CA CYS A 106 11.55 -12.40 7.21
C CYS A 106 11.95 -12.86 5.80
N LYS A 107 13.21 -13.25 5.62
CA LYS A 107 13.82 -13.61 4.32
C LYS A 107 13.25 -14.88 3.70
N GLU A 108 12.64 -15.75 4.51
CA GLU A 108 12.05 -17.01 4.04
C GLU A 108 10.55 -16.92 3.78
N LEU A 109 9.88 -15.81 4.14
CA LEU A 109 8.43 -15.66 3.99
C LEU A 109 8.05 -15.55 2.52
N LYS A 110 7.52 -16.63 1.94
CA LYS A 110 7.13 -16.71 0.52
C LYS A 110 5.67 -16.36 0.29
N THR A 111 4.81 -16.55 1.27
CA THR A 111 3.38 -16.35 1.11
C THR A 111 2.77 -15.67 2.33
N PHE A 112 2.16 -14.52 2.09
CA PHE A 112 1.35 -13.81 3.08
C PHE A 112 -0.10 -13.78 2.61
N THR A 113 -0.96 -14.51 3.32
CA THR A 113 -2.40 -14.58 3.03
C THR A 113 -3.16 -13.74 4.05
N ILE A 114 -3.94 -12.76 3.59
CA ILE A 114 -4.77 -11.91 4.43
C ILE A 114 -6.21 -11.92 3.96
N ASN A 115 -7.11 -12.41 4.82
CA ASN A 115 -8.54 -12.52 4.54
C ASN A 115 -9.40 -11.65 5.48
N ALA A 116 -8.78 -10.96 6.44
CA ALA A 116 -9.47 -10.02 7.33
C ALA A 116 -10.08 -8.86 6.51
N PRO A 117 -11.36 -8.51 6.71
CA PRO A 117 -12.03 -7.48 5.90
C PRO A 117 -11.61 -6.05 6.27
N LYS A 118 -11.07 -5.85 7.48
CA LYS A 118 -10.52 -4.57 7.95
C LYS A 118 -9.05 -4.74 8.29
N VAL A 119 -8.22 -3.92 7.67
CA VAL A 119 -6.75 -4.00 7.80
C VAL A 119 -6.21 -2.60 8.05
N SER A 120 -5.33 -2.49 9.05
CA SER A 120 -4.45 -1.34 9.22
C SER A 120 -3.00 -1.83 9.12
N VAL A 121 -2.19 -1.25 8.24
CA VAL A 121 -0.81 -1.67 8.02
C VAL A 121 0.17 -0.51 8.09
N ASN A 122 1.28 -0.71 8.79
CA ASN A 122 2.38 0.24 8.82
C ASN A 122 3.25 0.12 7.55
N ILE A 123 3.79 1.24 7.05
CA ILE A 123 4.61 1.29 5.82
C ILE A 123 5.95 0.53 5.91
N SER A 124 6.38 0.15 7.12
CA SER A 124 7.60 -0.62 7.36
C SER A 124 7.33 -2.07 7.77
N THR A 125 6.06 -2.52 7.75
CA THR A 125 5.67 -3.87 8.21
C THR A 125 6.52 -4.99 7.60
N PHE A 126 6.92 -4.89 6.33
CA PHE A 126 7.74 -5.88 5.61
C PHE A 126 9.15 -5.38 5.24
N GLN A 127 9.72 -4.46 6.02
CA GLN A 127 11.04 -3.91 5.73
C GLN A 127 12.10 -5.03 5.60
N ARG A 128 12.78 -5.09 4.45
CA ARG A 128 13.78 -6.12 4.12
C ARG A 128 13.25 -7.56 4.21
N ALA A 129 11.94 -7.79 4.10
CA ALA A 129 11.39 -9.14 3.94
C ALA A 129 11.81 -9.75 2.59
N ASN A 130 11.41 -11.00 2.35
CA ASN A 130 11.60 -11.66 1.06
C ASN A 130 10.95 -10.89 -0.09
N LEU A 131 11.74 -10.49 -1.09
CA LEU A 131 11.24 -9.74 -2.27
C LEU A 131 10.41 -10.60 -3.24
N ASN A 132 10.50 -11.93 -3.14
CA ASN A 132 9.72 -12.88 -3.94
C ASN A 132 8.42 -13.32 -3.24
N MET A 133 7.97 -12.57 -2.23
CA MET A 133 6.76 -12.90 -1.46
C MET A 133 5.49 -12.59 -2.25
N VAL A 134 4.57 -13.55 -2.27
CA VAL A 134 3.20 -13.39 -2.79
C VAL A 134 2.29 -12.85 -1.70
N ILE A 135 1.50 -11.81 -2.01
CA ILE A 135 0.47 -11.27 -1.12
C ILE A 135 -0.92 -11.54 -1.71
N LYS A 136 -1.72 -12.36 -1.03
CA LYS A 136 -3.03 -12.82 -1.54
C LYS A 136 -4.11 -12.85 -0.46
N GLY A 137 -5.35 -13.14 -0.89
CA GLY A 137 -6.51 -13.29 -0.01
C GLY A 137 -7.50 -12.12 -0.12
N SER A 138 -8.71 -12.32 0.39
CA SER A 138 -9.83 -11.37 0.24
C SER A 138 -9.62 -10.03 0.96
N GLY A 139 -8.65 -9.95 1.88
CA GLY A 139 -8.30 -8.73 2.61
C GLY A 139 -7.31 -7.82 1.87
N VAL A 140 -6.78 -8.24 0.72
CA VAL A 140 -5.81 -7.47 -0.07
C VAL A 140 -6.30 -6.06 -0.43
N PRO A 141 -7.56 -5.82 -0.86
CA PRO A 141 -8.05 -4.46 -1.10
C PRO A 141 -7.98 -3.55 0.13
N ALA A 142 -8.33 -4.07 1.31
CA ALA A 142 -8.22 -3.33 2.56
C ALA A 142 -6.76 -3.04 2.94
N PHE A 143 -5.87 -4.01 2.70
CA PHE A 143 -4.43 -3.86 2.87
C PHE A 143 -3.86 -2.73 1.97
N VAL A 144 -4.14 -2.77 0.67
CA VAL A 144 -3.68 -1.76 -0.30
C VAL A 144 -4.20 -0.38 0.06
N LYS A 145 -5.49 -0.26 0.39
CA LYS A 145 -6.08 1.01 0.85
C LYS A 145 -5.34 1.56 2.07
N SER A 146 -5.10 0.73 3.08
CA SER A 146 -4.43 1.17 4.30
C SER A 146 -2.98 1.61 4.06
N ILE A 147 -2.18 0.84 3.29
CA ILE A 147 -0.79 1.21 3.03
C ILE A 147 -0.72 2.47 2.16
N SER A 148 -1.59 2.61 1.16
CA SER A 148 -1.68 3.81 0.32
C SER A 148 -1.99 5.06 1.14
N VAL A 149 -3.01 5.04 2.01
CA VAL A 149 -3.34 6.19 2.87
C VAL A 149 -2.17 6.56 3.79
N ASN A 150 -1.48 5.58 4.36
CA ASN A 150 -0.36 5.83 5.25
C ASN A 150 0.85 6.41 4.49
N LEU A 151 1.16 5.91 3.30
CA LEU A 151 2.21 6.47 2.43
C LEU A 151 1.91 7.91 2.01
N LEU A 152 0.69 8.18 1.56
CA LEU A 152 0.27 9.52 1.15
C LEU A 152 0.43 10.53 2.28
N LYS A 153 0.00 10.17 3.51
CA LYS A 153 0.22 11.00 4.70
C LYS A 153 1.71 11.24 4.97
N THR A 154 2.53 10.19 4.92
CA THR A 154 3.99 10.29 5.09
C THR A 154 4.64 11.19 4.04
N TRP A 155 4.12 11.20 2.81
CA TRP A 155 4.62 12.05 1.73
C TRP A 155 4.01 13.45 1.70
N GLY A 156 3.12 13.78 2.65
CA GLY A 156 2.51 15.11 2.77
C GLY A 156 1.35 15.38 1.82
N PHE A 157 0.74 14.35 1.22
CA PHE A 157 -0.45 14.52 0.39
C PHE A 157 -1.72 14.63 1.25
N GLN A 158 -2.62 15.50 0.81
CA GLN A 158 -3.95 15.61 1.41
C GLN A 158 -4.82 14.43 0.94
N ILE A 159 -5.39 13.72 1.91
CA ILE A 159 -6.34 12.64 1.66
C ILE A 159 -7.73 13.25 1.44
N LYS A 160 -8.53 12.70 0.52
CA LYS A 160 -9.87 13.22 0.18
C LYS A 160 -9.88 14.67 -0.32
N LYS A 161 -8.84 15.08 -1.07
CA LYS A 161 -8.82 16.40 -1.70
C LYS A 161 -9.93 16.49 -2.76
N ASP A 162 -10.67 17.59 -2.77
CA ASP A 162 -11.73 17.82 -3.75
C ASP A 162 -11.14 18.38 -5.07
N TYR A 163 -10.73 17.48 -5.96
CA TYR A 163 -10.12 17.86 -7.24
C TYR A 163 -11.07 18.57 -8.20
N SER A 164 -12.38 18.65 -7.91
CA SER A 164 -13.32 19.44 -8.71
C SER A 164 -13.22 20.95 -8.42
N LYS A 165 -12.60 21.32 -7.29
CA LYS A 165 -12.48 22.71 -6.83
C LYS A 165 -11.07 23.28 -6.97
N VAL A 166 -10.13 22.50 -7.48
CA VAL A 166 -8.74 22.94 -7.70
C VAL A 166 -8.47 23.16 -9.18
N SER A 167 -7.47 23.97 -9.48
CA SER A 167 -7.06 24.22 -10.86
C SER A 167 -6.49 22.96 -11.52
N GLN A 168 -6.56 22.88 -12.85
CA GLN A 168 -5.91 21.78 -13.59
C GLN A 168 -4.38 21.77 -13.39
N ALA A 169 -3.77 22.95 -13.25
CA ALA A 169 -2.33 23.07 -12.94
C ALA A 169 -1.98 22.43 -11.58
N GLU A 170 -2.83 22.63 -10.57
CA GLU A 170 -2.65 22.00 -9.26
C GLU A 170 -2.87 20.49 -9.30
N LYS A 171 -3.93 20.02 -10.00
CA LYS A 171 -4.17 18.59 -10.22
C LYS A 171 -2.98 17.92 -10.92
N LYS A 172 -2.45 18.54 -11.98
CA LYS A 172 -1.26 18.08 -12.69
C LYS A 172 -0.03 18.03 -11.79
N LYS A 173 0.19 19.07 -10.98
CA LYS A 173 1.29 19.14 -10.01
C LYS A 173 1.22 18.00 -8.99
N ASP A 174 0.04 17.74 -8.43
CA ASP A 174 -0.16 16.67 -7.45
C ASP A 174 0.08 15.28 -8.06
N LEU A 175 -0.46 15.02 -9.25
CA LEU A 175 -0.29 13.75 -9.95
C LEU A 175 1.17 13.49 -10.36
N PHE A 176 1.87 14.53 -10.81
CA PHE A 176 3.30 14.47 -11.10
C PHE A 176 4.13 14.21 -9.84
N ASN A 177 3.88 14.96 -8.75
CA ASN A 177 4.58 14.77 -7.48
C ASN A 177 4.32 13.38 -6.89
N LEU A 178 3.10 12.85 -7.05
CA LEU A 178 2.78 11.49 -6.65
C LEU A 178 3.63 10.48 -7.42
N ALA A 179 3.73 10.63 -8.74
CA ALA A 179 4.54 9.76 -9.58
C ALA A 179 6.01 9.83 -9.19
N LYS A 180 6.56 11.03 -8.99
CA LYS A 180 7.94 11.26 -8.54
C LYS A 180 8.22 10.57 -7.20
N ARG A 181 7.31 10.67 -6.22
CA ARG A 181 7.44 10.02 -4.92
C ARG A 181 7.39 8.50 -5.05
N LEU A 182 6.48 7.98 -5.87
CA LEU A 182 6.37 6.54 -6.10
C LEU A 182 7.59 5.96 -6.83
N ASN A 183 8.08 6.63 -7.87
CA ASN A 183 9.30 6.25 -8.60
C ASN A 183 10.51 6.16 -7.65
N LYS A 184 10.67 7.11 -6.73
CA LYS A 184 11.72 7.05 -5.70
C LYS A 184 11.48 5.95 -4.65
N TYR A 185 10.23 5.57 -4.42
CA TYR A 185 9.85 4.62 -3.38
C TYR A 185 9.97 3.16 -3.83
N VAL A 186 9.67 2.86 -5.10
CA VAL A 186 9.64 1.51 -5.65
C VAL A 186 10.76 1.33 -6.66
N THR A 187 11.61 0.33 -6.42
CA THR A 187 12.61 -0.13 -7.37
C THR A 187 11.92 -0.96 -8.46
N PHE A 188 12.20 -0.66 -9.72
CA PHE A 188 11.80 -1.52 -10.83
C PHE A 188 12.62 -2.81 -10.80
N ASP A 189 11.98 -3.97 -10.68
CA ASP A 189 12.65 -5.26 -10.51
C ASP A 189 11.74 -6.43 -10.91
N GLY A 190 12.38 -7.55 -11.26
CA GLY A 190 11.84 -8.86 -11.64
C GLY A 190 11.54 -9.78 -10.44
N ASN A 191 10.28 -9.99 -10.01
CA ASN A 191 9.94 -10.99 -8.96
C ASN A 191 8.62 -11.77 -9.21
N THR A 192 8.33 -12.76 -8.36
CA THR A 192 7.22 -13.73 -8.52
C THR A 192 5.81 -13.11 -8.64
N ASP A 193 5.52 -12.01 -7.93
CA ASP A 193 4.17 -11.39 -7.88
C ASP A 193 4.26 -9.87 -8.15
N GLN A 194 5.23 -9.49 -8.97
CA GLN A 194 5.62 -8.11 -9.25
C GLN A 194 4.57 -7.27 -9.97
N GLY A 195 3.49 -7.89 -10.45
CA GLY A 195 2.33 -7.20 -11.04
C GLY A 195 1.36 -6.65 -9.97
N ASN A 196 1.50 -7.11 -8.72
CA ASN A 196 0.57 -6.86 -7.63
C ASN A 196 0.87 -5.53 -6.90
N ALA A 197 -0.14 -4.68 -6.74
CA ALA A 197 0.01 -3.39 -6.06
C ALA A 197 0.35 -3.54 -4.56
N ALA A 198 -0.15 -4.59 -3.90
CA ALA A 198 0.18 -4.86 -2.51
C ALA A 198 1.67 -5.17 -2.34
N VAL A 199 2.23 -5.96 -3.26
CA VAL A 199 3.66 -6.28 -3.32
C VAL A 199 4.49 -5.03 -3.60
N ALA A 200 4.10 -4.25 -4.61
CA ALA A 200 4.79 -3.00 -4.96
C ALA A 200 4.89 -2.04 -3.77
N LEU A 201 3.79 -1.84 -3.04
CA LEU A 201 3.73 -0.91 -1.91
C LEU A 201 4.36 -1.47 -0.63
N ALA A 202 4.27 -2.78 -0.38
CA ALA A 202 4.78 -3.40 0.84
C ALA A 202 6.29 -3.72 0.76
N LEU A 203 6.74 -4.24 -0.37
CA LEU A 203 8.11 -4.71 -0.58
C LEU A 203 8.99 -3.71 -1.31
N ARG A 204 8.39 -2.69 -1.95
CA ARG A 204 9.11 -1.63 -2.69
C ARG A 204 9.85 -2.12 -3.92
N HIS A 205 9.43 -3.25 -4.48
CA HIS A 205 9.95 -3.83 -5.72
C HIS A 205 8.77 -4.27 -6.59
N ALA A 206 8.77 -3.89 -7.86
CA ALA A 206 7.69 -4.24 -8.78
C ALA A 206 8.06 -4.09 -10.26
N SER A 207 7.27 -4.76 -11.10
CA SER A 207 7.24 -4.56 -12.55
C SER A 207 6.45 -3.31 -12.93
N TRP A 208 6.38 -3.03 -14.24
CA TRP A 208 5.52 -2.00 -14.81
C TRP A 208 4.05 -2.14 -14.36
N GLY A 209 3.53 -3.37 -14.30
CA GLY A 209 2.16 -3.63 -13.85
C GLY A 209 1.96 -3.28 -12.37
N GLY A 210 2.89 -3.65 -11.50
CA GLY A 210 2.79 -3.35 -10.07
C GLY A 210 2.93 -1.86 -9.78
N ILE A 211 3.85 -1.16 -10.47
CA ILE A 211 4.03 0.29 -10.32
C ILE A 211 2.79 1.05 -10.82
N SER A 212 2.25 0.70 -11.98
CA SER A 212 1.06 1.38 -12.54
C SER A 212 -0.19 1.17 -11.69
N ARG A 213 -0.38 -0.02 -11.11
CA ARG A 213 -1.45 -0.30 -10.15
C ARG A 213 -1.23 0.41 -8.82
N ALA A 214 0.01 0.49 -8.33
CA ALA A 214 0.34 1.25 -7.13
C ALA A 214 0.02 2.75 -7.32
N TYR A 215 0.40 3.33 -8.47
CA TYR A 215 0.09 4.72 -8.81
C TYR A 215 -1.42 4.97 -8.86
N TYR A 216 -2.16 4.09 -9.53
CA TYR A 216 -3.62 4.14 -9.57
C TYR A 216 -4.23 4.15 -8.15
N ASN A 217 -3.87 3.17 -7.31
CA ASN A 217 -4.42 3.05 -5.96
C ASN A 217 -4.07 4.26 -5.08
N LEU A 218 -2.86 4.80 -5.19
CA LEU A 218 -2.49 6.02 -4.49
C LEU A 218 -3.33 7.23 -4.95
N ALA A 219 -3.50 7.42 -6.26
CA ALA A 219 -4.30 8.52 -6.80
C ALA A 219 -5.79 8.42 -6.40
N ILE A 220 -6.37 7.22 -6.44
CA ILE A 220 -7.74 6.99 -5.92
C ILE A 220 -7.83 7.39 -4.44
N ASN A 221 -6.83 7.09 -3.62
CA ASN A 221 -6.81 7.46 -2.20
C ASN A 221 -6.53 8.97 -1.97
N MET A 222 -5.97 9.67 -2.95
CA MET A 222 -5.96 11.15 -2.99
C MET A 222 -7.31 11.74 -3.36
N ASN A 223 -8.27 10.91 -3.81
CA ASN A 223 -9.60 11.27 -4.32
C ASN A 223 -9.63 11.77 -5.77
N ILE A 224 -8.70 11.30 -6.59
CA ILE A 224 -8.86 11.30 -8.04
C ILE A 224 -9.94 10.27 -8.40
N LYS A 225 -10.88 10.63 -9.27
CA LYS A 225 -11.97 9.73 -9.64
C LYS A 225 -11.47 8.63 -10.59
N GLY A 226 -12.02 7.43 -10.50
CA GLY A 226 -11.73 6.34 -11.46
C GLY A 226 -12.09 6.69 -12.91
N SER A 227 -12.97 7.67 -13.12
CA SER A 227 -13.28 8.25 -14.43
C SER A 227 -12.22 9.25 -14.94
N GLU A 228 -11.13 9.45 -14.19
CA GLU A 228 -10.07 10.40 -14.51
C GLU A 228 -8.66 9.81 -14.37
N ILE A 229 -8.55 8.53 -13.98
CA ILE A 229 -7.30 7.78 -13.96
C ILE A 229 -7.58 6.33 -14.28
N LEU A 230 -6.75 5.74 -15.14
CA LEU A 230 -6.86 4.35 -15.58
C LEU A 230 -5.47 3.70 -15.60
N ILE A 231 -5.44 2.38 -15.53
CA ILE A 231 -4.22 1.61 -15.77
C ILE A 231 -4.21 1.25 -17.25
N GLY A 232 -3.11 1.57 -17.92
CA GLY A 232 -2.89 1.35 -19.33
C GLY A 232 -1.84 0.30 -19.60
N GLY A 233 -1.83 -0.19 -20.84
CA GLY A 233 -0.80 -1.10 -21.29
C GLY A 233 -0.86 -1.37 -22.78
N ASP A 234 0.14 -2.09 -23.25
CA ASP A 234 0.23 -2.56 -24.64
C ASP A 234 -0.45 -3.92 -24.84
N ALA A 235 -1.18 -4.42 -23.83
CA ALA A 235 -1.79 -5.75 -23.77
C ALA A 235 -0.80 -6.93 -23.75
N THR A 236 0.49 -6.67 -23.62
CA THR A 236 1.53 -7.70 -23.55
C THR A 236 2.35 -7.52 -22.28
N VAL A 237 3.50 -6.87 -22.36
CA VAL A 237 4.51 -6.81 -21.30
C VAL A 237 4.52 -5.45 -20.60
N SER A 238 4.08 -4.38 -21.27
CA SER A 238 4.24 -3.02 -20.78
C SER A 238 2.96 -2.47 -20.14
N ALA A 239 3.13 -1.74 -19.04
CA ALA A 239 2.04 -1.06 -18.36
C ALA A 239 2.43 0.36 -17.94
N TRP A 240 1.44 1.24 -17.94
CA TRP A 240 1.56 2.66 -17.60
C TRP A 240 0.21 3.16 -17.08
N ASN A 241 0.00 4.47 -17.00
CA ASN A 241 -1.30 5.02 -16.59
C ASN A 241 -1.83 6.04 -17.59
N TYR A 242 -3.16 6.11 -17.69
CA TYR A 242 -3.84 7.21 -18.35
C TYR A 242 -4.40 8.15 -17.30
N VAL A 243 -4.30 9.45 -17.54
CA VAL A 243 -4.77 10.49 -16.62
C VAL A 243 -5.59 11.51 -17.40
N LYS A 244 -6.77 11.85 -16.89
CA LYS A 244 -7.62 12.92 -17.44
C LYS A 244 -7.31 14.26 -16.78
N VAL A 245 -6.72 15.15 -17.56
CA VAL A 245 -6.40 16.54 -17.21
C VAL A 245 -6.72 17.43 -18.42
N ASP A 246 -7.09 18.69 -18.19
CA ASP A 246 -7.49 19.62 -19.26
C ASP A 246 -8.56 19.05 -20.20
N GLY A 247 -9.47 18.25 -19.66
CA GLY A 247 -10.57 17.63 -20.40
C GLY A 247 -10.19 16.44 -21.29
N LYS A 248 -8.89 16.10 -21.44
CA LYS A 248 -8.41 15.02 -22.31
C LYS A 248 -7.62 13.96 -21.55
N TRP A 249 -7.52 12.77 -22.13
CA TRP A 249 -6.71 11.67 -21.57
C TRP A 249 -5.27 11.70 -22.07
N TYR A 250 -4.34 11.82 -21.15
CA TYR A 250 -2.90 11.78 -21.38
C TYR A 250 -2.29 10.48 -20.88
N ASN A 251 -1.16 10.09 -21.45
CA ASN A 251 -0.34 8.98 -21.00
C ASN A 251 0.71 9.47 -20.01
N VAL A 252 0.89 8.75 -18.91
CA VAL A 252 1.95 9.00 -17.93
C VAL A 252 2.65 7.69 -17.59
N ASP A 253 3.97 7.74 -17.40
CA ASP A 253 4.75 6.57 -17.00
C ASP A 253 5.57 6.89 -15.75
N VAL A 254 5.29 6.17 -14.67
CA VAL A 254 6.01 6.37 -13.39
C VAL A 254 7.36 5.68 -13.38
N SER A 255 7.49 4.58 -14.11
CA SER A 255 8.65 3.69 -14.03
C SER A 255 9.83 4.18 -14.87
N ARG A 256 9.57 4.67 -16.07
CA ARG A 256 10.57 4.99 -17.10
C ARG A 256 10.84 6.48 -17.23
N PHE A 257 9.99 7.32 -16.66
CA PHE A 257 10.17 8.77 -16.72
C PHE A 257 11.35 9.20 -15.85
N ASP A 258 12.22 10.04 -16.42
CA ASP A 258 13.39 10.56 -15.72
C ASP A 258 13.03 11.85 -14.95
N PHE A 259 12.70 11.66 -13.67
CA PHE A 259 12.38 12.75 -12.75
C PHE A 259 13.60 13.59 -12.32
N THR A 260 14.82 13.19 -12.70
CA THR A 260 16.05 13.93 -12.40
C THR A 260 16.28 15.01 -13.43
N THR A 261 16.17 14.67 -14.72
CA THR A 261 16.31 15.62 -15.83
C THR A 261 15.05 16.47 -16.03
N HIS A 262 13.88 15.97 -15.63
CA HIS A 262 12.60 16.67 -15.71
C HIS A 262 12.00 16.85 -14.31
N PRO A 263 12.41 17.89 -13.56
CA PRO A 263 12.01 18.06 -12.17
C PRO A 263 10.56 18.54 -11.98
N ASP A 264 9.91 19.00 -13.06
CA ASP A 264 8.51 19.42 -13.12
C ASP A 264 7.80 18.87 -14.37
N TYR A 265 6.48 19.06 -14.45
CA TYR A 265 5.64 18.52 -15.53
C TYR A 265 5.45 19.47 -16.74
N THR A 266 5.94 20.71 -16.66
CA THR A 266 5.53 21.79 -17.59
C THR A 266 6.01 21.53 -19.01
N LYS A 267 7.20 20.95 -19.16
CA LYS A 267 7.77 20.57 -20.45
C LYS A 267 7.27 19.21 -20.93
N THR A 268 7.16 18.25 -20.01
CA THR A 268 6.83 16.86 -20.32
C THR A 268 6.38 16.12 -19.06
N PHE A 269 5.53 15.10 -19.23
CA PHE A 269 5.10 14.04 -18.29
C PHE A 269 3.71 13.54 -18.70
N PHE A 270 2.83 14.48 -19.07
CA PHE A 270 1.51 14.21 -19.63
C PHE A 270 1.63 14.14 -21.16
N TYR A 271 1.85 12.94 -21.68
CA TYR A 271 2.11 12.72 -23.10
C TYR A 271 0.82 12.55 -23.90
N THR A 272 0.74 13.21 -25.05
CA THR A 272 -0.18 12.82 -26.13
C THR A 272 0.22 11.45 -26.67
N ASN A 273 -0.67 10.78 -27.43
CA ASN A 273 -0.36 9.45 -27.94
C ASN A 273 0.91 9.39 -28.81
N SER A 274 1.09 10.36 -29.72
CA SER A 274 2.26 10.40 -30.60
C SER A 274 3.56 10.57 -29.81
N LYS A 275 3.58 11.51 -28.86
CA LYS A 275 4.75 11.74 -28.00
C LYS A 275 5.02 10.55 -27.07
N PHE A 276 3.98 9.91 -26.55
CA PHE A 276 4.15 8.73 -25.69
C PHE A 276 4.66 7.53 -26.47
N SER A 277 4.18 7.33 -27.70
CA SER A 277 4.68 6.29 -28.59
C SER A 277 6.17 6.47 -28.89
N ALA A 278 6.60 7.70 -29.18
CA ALA A 278 8.02 8.02 -29.35
C ALA A 278 8.83 7.74 -28.07
N PHE A 279 8.32 8.16 -26.91
CA PHE A 279 8.92 7.88 -25.61
C PHE A 279 9.06 6.37 -25.33
N LEU A 280 8.02 5.57 -25.62
CA LEU A 280 8.07 4.12 -25.46
C LEU A 280 9.10 3.49 -26.41
N ASN A 281 9.20 3.94 -27.66
CA ASN A 281 10.20 3.42 -28.60
C ASN A 281 11.64 3.71 -28.13
N GLU A 282 11.87 4.86 -27.50
CA GLU A 282 13.18 5.21 -26.93
C GLU A 282 13.49 4.37 -25.67
N LYS A 283 12.53 4.27 -24.74
CA LYS A 283 12.74 3.63 -23.43
C LYS A 283 12.49 2.12 -23.41
N GLN A 284 11.82 1.57 -24.43
CA GLN A 284 11.51 0.15 -24.59
C GLN A 284 11.38 -0.20 -26.09
N PRO A 285 12.49 -0.40 -26.83
CA PRO A 285 12.46 -0.60 -28.28
C PRO A 285 11.73 -1.87 -28.78
N SER A 286 11.31 -2.78 -27.90
CA SER A 286 10.95 -4.18 -28.23
C SER A 286 9.46 -4.48 -28.45
N GLY A 287 8.61 -3.52 -28.81
CA GLY A 287 7.18 -3.79 -29.05
C GLY A 287 6.62 -3.14 -30.31
N GLU A 288 6.13 -3.93 -31.27
CA GLU A 288 5.34 -3.40 -32.41
C GLU A 288 4.12 -2.58 -31.94
N LEU A 289 3.60 -2.91 -30.76
CA LEU A 289 2.45 -2.25 -30.15
C LEU A 289 2.79 -0.86 -29.58
N ASN A 290 4.07 -0.53 -29.33
CA ASN A 290 4.47 0.81 -28.90
C ASN A 290 4.18 1.87 -29.97
N LYS A 291 4.18 1.47 -31.25
CA LYS A 291 3.92 2.34 -32.41
C LYS A 291 2.43 2.46 -32.75
N THR A 292 1.55 1.73 -32.05
CA THR A 292 0.13 1.62 -32.43
C THR A 292 -0.80 2.00 -31.26
N PRO A 293 -0.96 3.30 -30.94
CA PRO A 293 -1.78 3.74 -29.83
C PRO A 293 -3.24 3.25 -29.84
N SER A 294 -3.80 2.99 -31.03
CA SER A 294 -5.14 2.42 -31.21
C SER A 294 -5.28 0.98 -30.71
N LYS A 295 -4.17 0.26 -30.51
CA LYS A 295 -4.16 -1.09 -29.92
C LYS A 295 -3.96 -1.10 -28.40
N TRP A 296 -3.64 0.05 -27.79
CA TRP A 296 -3.44 0.12 -26.34
C TRP A 296 -4.73 -0.16 -25.57
N VAL A 297 -4.59 -0.70 -24.37
CA VAL A 297 -5.71 -1.20 -23.57
C VAL A 297 -5.82 -0.51 -22.21
N VAL A 298 -7.04 -0.47 -21.68
CA VAL A 298 -7.31 -0.35 -20.25
C VAL A 298 -7.16 -1.72 -19.61
N VAL A 299 -6.34 -1.78 -18.57
CA VAL A 299 -6.20 -2.93 -17.68
C VAL A 299 -7.27 -2.83 -16.58
N LYS A 300 -8.02 -3.91 -16.37
CA LYS A 300 -9.20 -3.93 -15.48
C LYS A 300 -8.93 -4.45 -14.07
N ASP A 301 -7.85 -5.20 -13.85
CA ASP A 301 -7.42 -5.58 -12.51
C ASP A 301 -6.61 -4.44 -11.88
N LEU A 302 -7.17 -3.88 -10.80
CA LEU A 302 -6.69 -2.68 -10.15
C LEU A 302 -5.59 -2.99 -9.13
N ILE A 303 -5.52 -4.24 -8.64
CA ILE A 303 -4.50 -4.67 -7.68
C ILE A 303 -3.69 -5.85 -8.19
N HIS A 304 -4.28 -6.75 -8.99
CA HIS A 304 -3.66 -7.97 -9.52
C HIS A 304 -3.37 -9.04 -8.46
N TYR A 305 -4.41 -9.41 -7.70
CA TYR A 305 -4.35 -10.54 -6.78
C TYR A 305 -5.39 -11.60 -7.14
N GLN A 306 -5.10 -12.86 -6.81
CA GLN A 306 -6.03 -13.98 -6.99
C GLN A 306 -7.29 -13.74 -6.14
N GLY A 307 -8.42 -13.47 -6.79
CA GLY A 307 -9.69 -13.11 -6.15
C GLY A 307 -10.31 -11.80 -6.67
N GLU A 308 -9.61 -11.07 -7.53
CA GLU A 308 -10.14 -9.86 -8.18
C GLU A 308 -11.11 -10.18 -9.33
N ALA A 309 -12.25 -9.50 -9.39
CA ALA A 309 -13.35 -9.80 -10.33
C ALA A 309 -12.96 -9.72 -11.83
N ASN A 310 -11.96 -8.91 -12.17
CA ASN A 310 -11.45 -8.74 -13.54
C ASN A 310 -9.97 -9.11 -13.64
N TYR A 311 -9.53 -10.13 -12.90
CA TYR A 311 -8.14 -10.59 -12.95
C TYR A 311 -7.69 -10.89 -14.39
N HIS A 312 -6.59 -10.28 -14.83
CA HIS A 312 -6.10 -10.28 -16.23
C HIS A 312 -7.03 -9.65 -17.29
N GLY A 313 -8.13 -9.03 -16.90
CA GLY A 313 -9.07 -8.42 -17.83
C GLY A 313 -8.48 -7.18 -18.49
N THR A 314 -8.67 -7.06 -19.81
CA THR A 314 -8.32 -5.85 -20.57
C THR A 314 -9.46 -5.43 -21.49
N THR A 315 -9.44 -4.19 -21.96
CA THR A 315 -10.32 -3.70 -23.02
C THR A 315 -9.60 -2.61 -23.80
N ASN A 316 -9.80 -2.56 -25.11
CA ASN A 316 -9.26 -1.49 -25.94
C ASN A 316 -9.60 -0.10 -25.36
N PHE A 317 -8.63 0.81 -25.34
CA PHE A 317 -8.78 2.10 -24.66
C PHE A 317 -9.90 2.96 -25.25
N ASP A 318 -9.94 3.12 -26.57
CA ASP A 318 -10.94 3.96 -27.23
C ASP A 318 -12.35 3.37 -27.09
N SER A 319 -12.46 2.04 -27.16
CA SER A 319 -13.71 1.33 -26.88
C SER A 319 -14.18 1.54 -25.43
N TYR A 320 -13.25 1.50 -24.46
CA TYR A 320 -13.54 1.76 -23.05
C TYR A 320 -14.04 3.20 -22.84
N LEU A 321 -13.38 4.19 -23.45
CA LEU A 321 -13.79 5.58 -23.35
C LEU A 321 -15.19 5.81 -23.92
N LYS A 322 -15.48 5.22 -25.09
CA LYS A 322 -16.80 5.30 -25.73
C LYS A 322 -17.88 4.65 -24.87
N ALA A 323 -17.65 3.43 -24.38
CA ALA A 323 -18.62 2.69 -23.58
C ALA A 323 -18.96 3.37 -22.24
N ASN A 324 -18.04 4.17 -21.70
CA ASN A 324 -18.21 4.85 -20.40
C ASN A 324 -18.42 6.37 -20.53
N ASN A 325 -18.59 6.90 -21.75
CA ASN A 325 -18.73 8.33 -22.04
C ASN A 325 -17.63 9.20 -21.39
N LEU A 326 -16.36 8.79 -21.52
CA LEU A 326 -15.23 9.40 -20.80
C LEU A 326 -14.45 10.46 -21.61
N GLY A 327 -14.91 10.81 -22.80
CA GLY A 327 -14.27 11.78 -23.70
C GLY A 327 -13.21 11.15 -24.60
N SER A 328 -12.19 11.91 -24.98
CA SER A 328 -11.17 11.51 -25.96
C SER A 328 -9.73 11.62 -25.41
N ARG A 329 -8.79 10.95 -26.08
CA ARG A 329 -7.35 11.09 -25.81
C ARG A 329 -6.82 12.45 -26.26
N ALA A 330 -5.67 12.81 -25.71
CA ALA A 330 -4.85 13.95 -26.13
C ALA A 330 -3.88 13.58 -27.26
#